data_AF-A0A951XLF6-F1
#
_entry.id   AF-A0A951XLF6-F1
#
_cell.length_a   1.000
_cell.length_b   1.000
_cell.length_c   1.000
_cell.angle_alpha   90.00
_cell.angle_beta   90.00
_cell.angle_gamma   90.00
#
_symmetry.space_group_name_H-M   'P 1'
#
loop_
_entity.id
_entity.type
_entity.pdbx_description
1 polymer ?
#
loop_
_entity_poly.entity_id
_entity_poly.type
_entity_poly.pdbx_seq_one_letter_code
_entity_poly.pdbx_strand_id
1 'polypeptide(L)'
;MAVDGNQKLSIDGLTPTTVTATTARPQTYTFTSPGAGQLTLTGADGTSQTLSIADMVANETRTLDFNQLGISITLQTGPAGRSAANVITDLTGATDNTIVIEGTGNTSTLQVGANVPDTLSLEFVSMLSENLGSAAYKLGGSTGLISTMGDQVVRTITDSHNLMSALDGAIQILNSRRGTLGAAQNRLEHTINSLGVAVENLTASESRIRDADIAELSSDLVASNILQSAGVSVLAQANQTPQAVLQLLQG
;
A
#
# COMPACT_ATOMS: atom_id res chain seq x y z
N MET A 1 -8.59 -3.40 1.10
CA MET A 1 -8.88 -1.99 0.80
C MET A 1 -9.67 -1.99 -0.49
N ALA A 2 -11.00 -2.09 -0.39
CA ALA A 2 -11.88 -2.04 -1.56
C ALA A 2 -12.21 -0.56 -1.79
N VAL A 3 -11.86 -0.05 -2.97
CA VAL A 3 -12.20 1.32 -3.36
C VAL A 3 -13.60 1.26 -3.95
N ASP A 4 -14.64 1.43 -3.11
CA ASP A 4 -16.02 1.72 -3.54
C ASP A 4 -16.10 3.18 -4.04
N GLY A 5 -15.30 3.48 -5.05
CA GLY A 5 -15.43 4.71 -5.81
C GLY A 5 -16.67 4.60 -6.68
N ASN A 6 -17.72 5.32 -6.30
CA ASN A 6 -18.99 5.44 -7.01
C ASN A 6 -18.75 6.09 -8.40
N GLN A 7 -18.27 5.30 -9.36
CA GLN A 7 -17.91 5.79 -10.68
C GLN A 7 -19.08 5.65 -11.64
N LYS A 8 -19.70 6.79 -11.94
CA LYS A 8 -20.83 6.92 -12.86
C LYS A 8 -20.38 6.69 -14.30
N LEU A 9 -20.12 5.44 -14.67
CA LEU A 9 -20.24 5.03 -16.06
C LEU A 9 -21.76 5.11 -16.34
N SER A 10 -22.20 5.88 -17.32
CA SER A 10 -23.61 5.93 -17.73
C SER A 10 -23.65 5.45 -19.16
N ILE A 11 -24.09 4.22 -19.36
CA ILE A 11 -24.09 3.57 -20.67
C ILE A 11 -25.52 3.57 -21.19
N ASP A 12 -25.74 4.02 -22.43
CA ASP A 12 -27.09 4.12 -22.98
C ASP A 12 -27.74 2.73 -23.16
N GLY A 13 -28.77 2.44 -22.36
CA GLY A 13 -29.50 1.16 -22.40
C GLY A 13 -28.71 -0.08 -21.90
N LEU A 14 -27.60 0.12 -21.20
CA LEU A 14 -26.95 -0.87 -20.34
C LEU A 14 -26.85 -0.25 -18.96
N THR A 15 -27.30 -0.90 -17.90
CA THR A 15 -27.07 -0.40 -16.55
C THR A 15 -25.70 -0.91 -16.10
N PRO A 16 -24.62 -0.10 -16.09
CA PRO A 16 -23.38 -0.50 -15.44
C PRO A 16 -23.68 -0.64 -13.96
N THR A 17 -23.65 -1.87 -13.46
CA THR A 17 -24.16 -2.15 -12.12
C THR A 17 -23.07 -1.91 -11.09
N THR A 18 -21.79 -2.10 -11.45
CA THR A 18 -20.61 -1.74 -10.62
C THR A 18 -19.33 -1.66 -11.46
N VAL A 19 -18.46 -0.70 -11.15
CA VAL A 19 -17.04 -0.70 -11.52
C VAL A 19 -16.24 -0.96 -10.24
N THR A 20 -15.44 -2.03 -10.21
CA THR A 20 -14.65 -2.41 -9.04
C THR A 20 -13.17 -2.28 -9.36
N ALA A 21 -12.44 -1.61 -8.46
CA ALA A 21 -11.01 -1.36 -8.58
C ALA A 21 -10.30 -1.93 -7.35
N THR A 22 -9.57 -3.03 -7.51
CA THR A 22 -8.93 -3.73 -6.37
C THR A 22 -7.43 -3.48 -6.31
N THR A 23 -6.76 -3.43 -7.47
CA THR A 23 -5.33 -3.15 -7.59
C THR A 23 -5.02 -2.07 -8.63
N ALA A 24 -6.06 -1.38 -9.09
CA ALA A 24 -5.92 -0.35 -10.11
C ALA A 24 -5.13 0.85 -9.59
N ARG A 25 -4.21 1.35 -10.42
CA ARG A 25 -3.48 2.58 -10.12
C ARG A 25 -4.43 3.78 -10.21
N PRO A 26 -4.30 4.80 -9.36
CA PRO A 26 -5.09 6.03 -9.45
C PRO A 26 -4.76 6.79 -10.74
N GLN A 27 -5.67 6.75 -11.71
CA GLN A 27 -5.57 7.45 -12.98
C GLN A 27 -6.89 7.39 -13.75
N THR A 28 -7.00 8.20 -14.79
CA THR A 28 -8.07 8.07 -15.78
C THR A 28 -7.71 6.93 -16.73
N TYR A 29 -8.66 6.01 -16.91
CA TYR A 29 -8.62 4.96 -17.91
C TYR A 29 -9.65 5.26 -18.99
N THR A 30 -9.26 5.14 -20.26
CA THR A 30 -10.12 5.46 -21.41
C THR A 30 -10.40 4.20 -22.22
N PHE A 31 -11.66 4.00 -22.59
CA PHE A 31 -12.06 2.94 -23.50
C PHE A 31 -11.75 3.30 -24.95
N THR A 32 -11.16 2.35 -25.66
CA THR A 32 -10.90 2.42 -27.10
C THR A 32 -11.25 1.08 -27.75
N SER A 33 -11.59 1.10 -29.04
CA SER A 33 -11.89 -0.10 -29.82
C SER A 33 -10.79 -0.30 -30.87
N PRO A 34 -9.81 -1.21 -30.66
CA PRO A 34 -8.74 -1.44 -31.63
C PRO A 34 -9.19 -2.27 -32.85
N GLY A 35 -10.36 -2.93 -32.78
CA GLY A 35 -10.91 -3.74 -33.87
C GLY A 35 -12.28 -4.33 -33.53
N ALA A 36 -12.95 -4.93 -34.51
CA ALA A 36 -14.28 -5.51 -34.33
C ALA A 36 -14.29 -6.56 -33.21
N GLY A 37 -15.20 -6.40 -32.24
CA GLY A 37 -15.32 -7.31 -31.09
C GLY A 37 -14.22 -7.16 -30.04
N GLN A 38 -13.35 -6.15 -30.12
CA GLN A 38 -12.29 -5.90 -29.14
C GLN A 38 -12.51 -4.58 -28.40
N LEU A 39 -12.33 -4.61 -27.09
CA LEU A 39 -12.39 -3.45 -26.21
C LEU A 39 -11.07 -3.32 -25.47
N THR A 40 -10.42 -2.18 -25.60
CA THR A 40 -9.19 -1.85 -24.88
C THR A 40 -9.48 -0.79 -23.84
N LEU A 41 -9.01 -1.02 -22.62
CA LEU A 41 -8.93 0.00 -21.59
C LEU A 41 -7.47 0.45 -21.49
N THR A 42 -7.23 1.75 -21.59
CA THR A 42 -5.88 2.34 -21.57
C THR A 42 -5.80 3.38 -20.46
N GLY A 43 -4.86 3.20 -19.52
CA GLY A 43 -4.53 4.20 -18.52
C GLY A 43 -3.76 5.38 -19.10
N ALA A 44 -3.82 6.53 -18.43
CA ALA A 44 -3.02 7.71 -18.79
C ALA A 44 -1.51 7.45 -18.80
N ASP A 45 -1.03 6.43 -18.06
CA ASP A 45 0.36 5.97 -18.07
C ASP A 45 0.75 5.10 -19.29
N GLY A 46 -0.19 4.87 -20.21
CA GLY A 46 0.03 4.04 -21.41
C GLY A 46 -0.09 2.54 -21.16
N THR A 47 -0.36 2.10 -19.93
CA THR A 47 -0.71 0.69 -19.68
C THR A 47 -2.07 0.41 -20.29
N SER A 48 -2.19 -0.68 -21.04
CA SER A 48 -3.43 -1.03 -21.71
C SER A 48 -3.68 -2.53 -21.68
N GLN A 49 -4.96 -2.89 -21.65
CA GLN A 49 -5.39 -4.28 -21.75
C GLN A 49 -6.56 -4.36 -22.73
N THR A 50 -6.47 -5.28 -23.67
CA THR A 50 -7.51 -5.56 -24.66
C THR A 50 -8.24 -6.84 -24.30
N LEU A 51 -9.57 -6.78 -24.31
CA LEU A 51 -10.46 -7.90 -24.09
C LEU A 51 -11.32 -8.14 -25.34
N SER A 52 -11.58 -9.41 -25.65
CA SER A 52 -12.56 -9.78 -26.67
C SER A 52 -13.96 -9.80 -26.06
N ILE A 53 -14.89 -9.09 -26.68
CA ILE A 53 -16.28 -8.95 -26.25
C ILE A 53 -17.15 -9.83 -27.17
N ALA A 54 -17.91 -10.75 -26.56
CA ALA A 54 -18.92 -11.53 -27.27
C ALA A 54 -20.31 -10.87 -27.14
N ASP A 55 -21.28 -11.30 -27.94
CA ASP A 55 -22.68 -10.91 -27.76
C ASP A 55 -23.16 -11.28 -26.34
N MET A 56 -24.07 -10.47 -25.79
CA MET A 56 -24.70 -10.70 -24.49
C MET A 56 -26.16 -11.04 -24.71
N VAL A 57 -26.63 -12.15 -24.14
CA VAL A 57 -28.03 -12.57 -24.23
C VAL A 57 -28.92 -11.70 -23.34
N ALA A 58 -30.24 -11.87 -23.44
CA ALA A 58 -31.20 -11.10 -22.66
C ALA A 58 -31.04 -11.35 -21.15
N ASN A 59 -31.01 -10.26 -20.36
CA ASN A 59 -30.83 -10.29 -18.90
C ASN A 59 -29.53 -10.96 -18.41
N GLU A 60 -28.49 -10.95 -19.23
CA GLU A 60 -27.17 -11.48 -18.86
C GLU A 60 -26.38 -10.44 -18.04
N THR A 61 -25.78 -10.91 -16.95
CA THR A 61 -24.75 -10.16 -16.23
C THR A 61 -23.39 -10.72 -16.61
N ARG A 62 -22.50 -9.85 -17.10
CA ARG A 62 -21.13 -10.24 -17.48
C ARG A 62 -20.12 -9.28 -16.89
N THR A 63 -19.07 -9.85 -16.31
CA THR A 63 -17.92 -9.10 -15.82
C THR A 63 -16.86 -9.03 -16.92
N LEU A 64 -16.41 -7.81 -17.22
CA LEU A 64 -15.23 -7.54 -18.02
C LEU A 64 -14.05 -7.34 -17.08
N ASP A 65 -13.14 -8.32 -17.05
CA ASP A 65 -12.00 -8.33 -16.15
C ASP A 65 -10.74 -7.79 -16.84
N PHE A 66 -10.35 -6.57 -16.50
CA PHE A 66 -9.06 -5.99 -16.86
C PHE A 66 -8.04 -6.28 -15.75
N ASN A 67 -7.73 -7.56 -15.56
CA ASN A 67 -6.87 -8.06 -14.48
C ASN A 67 -5.44 -7.45 -14.47
N GLN A 68 -4.90 -7.05 -15.63
CA GLN A 68 -3.59 -6.38 -15.70
C GLN A 68 -3.66 -4.94 -15.18
N LEU A 69 -4.84 -4.33 -15.28
CA LEU A 69 -5.13 -2.98 -14.81
C LEU A 69 -5.78 -2.98 -13.42
N GLY A 70 -6.16 -4.14 -12.88
CA GLY A 70 -6.81 -4.26 -11.57
C GLY A 70 -8.25 -3.73 -11.53
N ILE A 71 -8.92 -3.66 -12.68
CA ILE A 71 -10.26 -3.11 -12.86
C ILE A 71 -11.19 -4.21 -13.36
N SER A 72 -12.33 -4.38 -12.70
CA SER A 72 -13.42 -5.24 -13.15
C SER A 72 -14.68 -4.41 -13.35
N ILE A 73 -15.41 -4.68 -14.43
CA ILE A 73 -16.61 -3.93 -14.80
C ILE A 73 -17.75 -4.91 -14.98
N THR A 74 -18.82 -4.73 -14.21
CA THR A 74 -20.01 -5.57 -14.34
C THR A 74 -21.01 -4.87 -15.25
N LEU A 75 -21.28 -5.49 -16.40
CA LEU A 75 -22.31 -5.06 -17.35
C LEU A 75 -23.54 -5.94 -17.19
N GLN A 76 -24.73 -5.34 -17.26
CA GLN A 76 -25.99 -6.06 -17.29
C GLN A 76 -26.81 -5.61 -18.50
N THR A 77 -27.31 -6.57 -19.29
CA THR A 77 -28.23 -6.30 -20.40
C THR A 77 -29.68 -6.31 -19.94
N GLY A 78 -30.51 -5.52 -20.64
CA GLY A 78 -31.96 -5.59 -20.52
C GLY A 78 -32.60 -6.77 -21.28
N PRO A 79 -33.94 -6.81 -21.38
CA PRO A 79 -34.69 -7.94 -21.93
C PRO A 79 -34.49 -8.20 -23.43
N ALA A 80 -33.79 -7.32 -24.16
CA ALA A 80 -33.50 -7.48 -25.59
C ALA A 80 -32.12 -8.11 -25.90
N GLY A 81 -31.25 -8.30 -24.89
CA GLY A 81 -29.84 -8.62 -25.12
C GLY A 81 -29.10 -7.50 -25.87
N ARG A 82 -27.79 -7.62 -26.09
CA ARG A 82 -27.00 -6.67 -26.92
C ARG A 82 -25.86 -7.38 -27.65
N SER A 83 -25.67 -7.00 -28.92
CA SER A 83 -24.50 -7.48 -29.68
C SER A 83 -23.21 -6.83 -29.19
N ALA A 84 -22.08 -7.53 -29.33
CA ALA A 84 -20.73 -7.06 -29.02
C ALA A 84 -20.42 -5.69 -29.63
N ALA A 85 -20.84 -5.45 -30.88
CA ALA A 85 -20.59 -4.17 -31.56
C ALA A 85 -21.31 -2.99 -30.88
N ASN A 86 -22.54 -3.21 -30.39
CA ASN A 86 -23.30 -2.19 -29.69
C ASN A 86 -22.74 -1.98 -28.28
N VAL A 87 -22.37 -3.05 -27.56
CA VAL A 87 -21.70 -2.93 -26.25
C VAL A 87 -20.42 -2.09 -26.38
N ILE A 88 -19.59 -2.36 -27.40
CA ILE A 88 -18.36 -1.58 -27.62
C ILE A 88 -18.67 -0.13 -27.97
N THR A 89 -19.64 0.11 -28.83
CA THR A 89 -20.06 1.48 -29.21
C THR A 89 -20.56 2.25 -28.00
N ASP A 90 -21.34 1.59 -27.14
CA ASP A 90 -21.91 2.20 -25.94
C ASP A 90 -20.81 2.50 -24.89
N LEU A 91 -19.75 1.68 -24.78
CA LEU A 91 -18.62 1.92 -23.87
C LEU A 91 -17.57 2.90 -24.42
N THR A 92 -17.45 3.03 -25.75
CA THR A 92 -16.47 3.92 -26.41
C THR A 92 -17.07 5.25 -26.86
N GLY A 93 -18.37 5.46 -26.64
CA GLY A 93 -19.10 6.68 -27.00
C GLY A 93 -18.56 7.94 -26.31
N ALA A 94 -18.48 9.04 -27.07
CA ALA A 94 -17.69 10.23 -26.78
C ALA A 94 -18.06 11.04 -25.51
N THR A 95 -19.16 10.72 -24.82
CA THR A 95 -19.58 11.46 -23.61
C THR A 95 -19.15 10.80 -22.30
N ASP A 96 -18.91 9.48 -22.27
CA ASP A 96 -18.67 8.73 -21.03
C ASP A 96 -17.68 7.55 -21.20
N ASN A 97 -16.69 7.67 -22.09
CA ASN A 97 -15.72 6.61 -22.37
C ASN A 97 -14.55 6.52 -21.37
N THR A 98 -14.68 7.11 -20.16
CA THR A 98 -13.60 7.13 -19.17
C THR A 98 -14.03 6.57 -17.82
N ILE A 99 -13.07 5.93 -17.15
CA ILE A 99 -13.14 5.48 -15.76
C ILE A 99 -12.09 6.26 -15.00
N VAL A 100 -12.53 7.08 -14.05
CA VAL A 100 -11.66 7.86 -13.18
C VAL A 100 -11.51 7.13 -11.85
N ILE A 101 -10.45 6.33 -11.74
CA ILE A 101 -10.12 5.70 -10.46
C ILE A 101 -9.54 6.78 -9.56
N GLU A 102 -10.41 7.37 -8.73
CA GLU A 102 -10.00 8.24 -7.64
C GLU A 102 -9.32 7.39 -6.58
N GLY A 103 -7.99 7.29 -6.67
CA GLY A 103 -7.21 6.77 -5.56
C GLY A 103 -7.32 7.73 -4.39
N THR A 104 -7.80 7.22 -3.26
CA THR A 104 -7.47 7.85 -1.99
C THR A 104 -5.96 7.70 -1.80
N GLY A 105 -5.23 8.75 -2.18
CA GLY A 105 -3.91 9.04 -1.66
C GLY A 105 -2.76 8.62 -2.55
N ASN A 106 -2.19 9.59 -3.24
CA ASN A 106 -0.74 9.69 -3.43
C ASN A 106 0.04 9.59 -2.10
N THR A 107 -0.63 9.56 -0.95
CA THR A 107 -0.11 9.41 0.39
C THR A 107 0.21 7.95 0.74
N SER A 108 1.49 7.64 0.91
CA SER A 108 1.97 6.43 1.58
C SER A 108 2.09 6.68 3.08
N THR A 109 1.48 5.82 3.90
CA THR A 109 1.64 5.86 5.36
C THR A 109 2.69 4.83 5.79
N LEU A 110 3.74 5.28 6.44
CA LEU A 110 4.77 4.44 7.04
C LEU A 110 4.54 4.36 8.54
N GLN A 111 4.55 3.16 9.09
CA GLN A 111 4.60 2.97 10.54
C GLN A 111 6.03 3.25 11.01
N VAL A 112 6.19 4.25 11.87
CA VAL A 112 7.49 4.76 12.33
C VAL A 112 7.62 4.68 13.86
N GLY A 113 6.90 3.76 14.50
CA GLY A 113 6.96 3.52 15.93
C GLY A 113 6.26 2.23 16.34
N ALA A 114 6.41 1.86 17.61
CA ALA A 114 5.86 0.62 18.14
C ALA A 114 4.36 0.74 18.49
N ASN A 115 3.85 1.96 18.68
CA ASN A 115 2.46 2.20 19.12
C ASN A 115 1.60 2.79 18.00
N VAL A 116 0.29 2.63 18.13
CA VAL A 116 -0.69 3.30 17.24
C VAL A 116 -1.16 4.59 17.93
N PRO A 117 -1.14 5.77 17.26
CA PRO A 117 -0.75 6.03 15.88
C PRO A 117 0.63 6.72 15.74
N ASP A 118 1.72 5.94 15.70
CA ASP A 118 3.06 6.44 15.32
C ASP A 118 3.29 6.29 13.81
N THR A 119 2.59 7.08 13.00
CA THR A 119 2.66 7.01 11.54
C THR A 119 3.32 8.24 10.92
N LEU A 120 3.98 8.07 9.78
CA LEU A 120 4.46 9.12 8.88
C LEU A 120 3.70 9.03 7.55
N SER A 121 2.95 10.06 7.19
CA SER A 121 2.27 10.13 5.89
C SER A 121 3.14 10.90 4.89
N LEU A 122 3.38 10.31 3.71
CA LEU A 122 4.19 10.87 2.62
C LEU A 122 3.39 10.93 1.33
N GLU A 123 3.16 12.12 0.82
CA GLU A 123 2.49 12.31 -0.46
C GLU A 123 3.48 12.29 -1.63
N PHE A 124 3.25 11.39 -2.58
CA PHE A 124 4.01 11.25 -3.82
C PHE A 124 3.23 11.85 -4.99
N VAL A 125 3.49 13.11 -5.30
CA VAL A 125 2.88 13.77 -6.47
C VAL A 125 3.67 13.41 -7.73
N SER A 126 2.98 13.18 -8.85
CA SER A 126 3.64 13.01 -10.15
C SER A 126 4.41 14.28 -10.53
N MET A 127 5.71 14.15 -10.80
CA MET A 127 6.59 15.23 -11.28
C MET A 127 6.78 15.22 -12.81
N LEU A 128 5.88 14.57 -13.56
CA LEU A 128 5.86 14.68 -15.02
C LEU A 128 5.54 16.13 -15.44
N SER A 129 6.11 16.57 -16.55
CA SER A 129 5.95 17.95 -17.06
C SER A 129 4.49 18.35 -17.29
N GLU A 130 3.60 17.38 -17.52
CA GLU A 130 2.16 17.59 -17.71
C GLU A 130 1.43 17.93 -16.40
N ASN A 131 2.01 17.53 -15.27
CA ASN A 131 1.48 17.69 -13.92
C ASN A 131 2.20 18.80 -13.12
N LEU A 132 3.26 19.39 -13.67
CA LEU A 132 4.04 20.49 -13.08
C LEU A 132 3.61 21.82 -13.70
N GLY A 133 2.81 22.60 -12.97
CA GLY A 133 2.37 23.95 -13.35
C GLY A 133 0.98 24.29 -12.82
N SER A 134 0.71 25.55 -12.47
CA SER A 134 -0.65 25.96 -12.08
C SER A 134 -1.59 25.87 -13.29
N ALA A 135 -2.91 25.71 -13.10
CA ALA A 135 -3.87 25.71 -14.21
C ALA A 135 -3.76 26.96 -15.13
N ALA A 136 -3.26 28.08 -14.61
CA ALA A 136 -3.02 29.32 -15.34
C ALA A 136 -1.69 29.35 -16.12
N TYR A 137 -0.72 28.52 -15.72
CA TYR A 137 0.57 28.33 -16.38
C TYR A 137 0.76 26.87 -16.80
N LYS A 138 -0.36 26.17 -17.02
CA LYS A 138 -0.35 24.84 -17.63
C LYS A 138 0.30 25.05 -18.97
N LEU A 139 1.47 24.45 -19.07
CA LEU A 139 2.26 24.35 -20.26
C LEU A 139 1.35 23.65 -21.28
N GLY A 140 0.55 24.39 -22.07
CA GLY A 140 -0.50 23.87 -22.95
C GLY A 140 -1.76 23.37 -22.21
N GLY A 141 -2.94 23.91 -22.54
CA GLY A 141 -4.20 23.30 -22.08
C GLY A 141 -4.25 21.83 -22.47
N SER A 142 -4.63 20.93 -21.56
CA SER A 142 -4.75 19.45 -21.69
C SER A 142 -3.59 18.64 -22.30
N THR A 143 -2.67 19.24 -23.04
CA THR A 143 -1.54 18.64 -23.75
C THR A 143 -0.35 19.59 -23.63
N GLY A 144 0.69 19.16 -22.91
CA GLY A 144 1.96 19.85 -22.65
C GLY A 144 2.45 20.83 -23.74
N LEU A 145 3.01 22.01 -23.39
CA LEU A 145 3.68 22.94 -24.34
C LEU A 145 4.92 22.27 -24.97
N ILE A 146 5.52 21.30 -24.28
CA ILE A 146 6.62 20.49 -24.83
C ILE A 146 6.08 19.45 -25.84
N SER A 147 4.83 18.99 -25.69
CA SER A 147 4.24 17.99 -26.58
C SER A 147 3.46 18.59 -27.76
N THR A 148 3.12 19.89 -27.73
CA THR A 148 2.27 20.50 -28.78
C THR A 148 2.91 21.66 -29.53
N MET A 149 4.13 22.10 -29.20
CA MET A 149 4.76 23.22 -29.90
C MET A 149 6.21 22.91 -30.31
N GLY A 150 6.34 22.24 -31.46
CA GLY A 150 7.53 22.45 -32.29
C GLY A 150 7.64 23.93 -32.66
N ASP A 151 8.83 24.51 -32.50
CA ASP A 151 9.29 25.84 -32.99
C ASP A 151 8.59 27.10 -32.44
N GLN A 152 7.45 27.00 -31.75
CA GLN A 152 6.65 28.19 -31.37
C GLN A 152 6.87 28.69 -29.93
N VAL A 153 7.52 27.91 -29.07
CA VAL A 153 7.63 28.20 -27.62
C VAL A 153 8.51 29.44 -27.31
N VAL A 154 9.42 29.80 -28.22
CA VAL A 154 10.38 30.91 -28.03
C VAL A 154 10.26 31.92 -29.18
N ARG A 155 9.13 31.92 -29.91
CA ARG A 155 9.01 32.72 -31.14
C ARG A 155 8.82 34.20 -30.86
N THR A 156 8.23 34.55 -29.71
CA THR A 156 8.07 35.93 -29.26
C THR A 156 8.66 36.15 -27.88
N ILE A 157 8.90 37.43 -27.53
CA ILE A 157 9.34 37.84 -26.19
C ILE A 157 8.29 37.44 -25.15
N THR A 158 7.00 37.57 -25.47
CA THR A 158 5.90 37.19 -24.58
C THR A 158 5.88 35.69 -24.32
N ASP A 159 6.07 34.86 -25.35
CA ASP A 159 6.13 33.40 -25.19
C ASP A 159 7.32 32.98 -24.32
N SER A 160 8.46 33.63 -24.52
CA SER A 160 9.66 33.41 -23.70
C SER A 160 9.43 33.75 -22.23
N HIS A 161 8.78 34.89 -21.92
CA HIS A 161 8.45 35.26 -20.55
C HIS A 161 7.45 34.28 -19.90
N ASN A 162 6.47 33.80 -20.66
CA ASN A 162 5.51 32.82 -20.18
C ASN A 162 6.19 31.47 -19.88
N LEU A 163 7.11 31.03 -20.74
CA LEU A 163 7.92 29.83 -20.50
C LEU A 163 8.76 29.96 -19.23
N MET A 164 9.46 31.09 -19.06
CA MET A 164 10.27 31.35 -17.87
C MET A 164 9.42 31.28 -16.59
N SER A 165 8.26 31.92 -16.60
CA SER A 165 7.34 31.90 -15.45
C SER A 165 6.82 30.48 -15.14
N ALA A 166 6.52 29.69 -16.17
CA ALA A 166 6.10 28.29 -16.00
C ALA A 166 7.24 27.42 -15.43
N LEU A 167 8.46 27.60 -15.92
CA LEU A 167 9.65 26.90 -15.40
C LEU A 167 9.93 27.27 -13.94
N ASP A 168 9.85 28.55 -13.58
CA ASP A 168 10.03 29.01 -12.20
C ASP A 168 8.99 28.37 -11.26
N GLY A 169 7.73 28.32 -11.69
CA GLY A 169 6.66 27.63 -10.95
C GLY A 169 6.94 26.13 -10.78
N ALA A 170 7.37 25.46 -11.85
CA ALA A 170 7.72 24.04 -11.81
C ALA A 170 8.91 23.76 -10.88
N ILE A 171 9.96 24.59 -10.93
CA ILE A 171 11.13 24.50 -10.04
C ILE A 171 10.71 24.73 -8.59
N GLN A 172 9.82 25.69 -8.31
CA GLN A 172 9.32 25.94 -6.97
C GLN A 172 8.56 24.73 -6.42
N ILE A 173 7.71 24.09 -7.23
CA ILE A 173 7.02 22.85 -6.86
C ILE A 173 8.05 21.75 -6.55
N LEU A 174 9.02 21.53 -7.45
CA LEU A 174 10.07 20.52 -7.25
C LEU A 174 10.85 20.75 -5.95
N ASN A 175 11.24 21.99 -5.68
CA ASN A 175 11.97 22.35 -4.47
C ASN A 175 11.13 22.14 -3.20
N SER A 176 9.84 22.49 -3.24
CA SER A 176 8.92 22.21 -2.14
C SER A 176 8.82 20.70 -1.87
N ARG A 177 8.68 19.88 -2.92
CA ARG A 177 8.61 18.41 -2.79
C ARG A 177 9.93 17.82 -2.26
N ARG A 178 11.08 18.27 -2.75
CA ARG A 178 12.40 17.88 -2.21
C ARG A 178 12.54 18.24 -0.73
N GLY A 179 12.05 19.41 -0.34
CA GLY A 179 12.02 19.84 1.07
C GLY A 179 11.18 18.90 1.94
N THR A 180 9.96 18.56 1.51
CA THR A 180 9.09 17.61 2.23
C THR A 180 9.73 16.22 2.36
N LEU A 181 10.31 15.69 1.27
CA LEU A 181 10.98 14.38 1.30
C LEU A 181 12.24 14.41 2.18
N GLY A 182 13.01 15.50 2.17
CA GLY A 182 14.16 15.68 3.06
C GLY A 182 13.77 15.74 4.53
N ALA A 183 12.70 16.47 4.87
CA ALA A 183 12.15 16.50 6.23
C ALA A 183 11.67 15.12 6.68
N ALA A 184 11.00 14.37 5.79
CA ALA A 184 10.60 12.99 6.04
C ALA A 184 11.79 12.07 6.29
N GLN A 185 12.86 12.18 5.48
CA GLN A 185 14.10 11.41 5.68
C GLN A 185 14.74 11.71 7.03
N ASN A 186 14.83 12.99 7.41
CA ASN A 186 15.36 13.38 8.71
C ASN A 186 14.53 12.80 9.86
N ARG A 187 13.20 12.83 9.74
CA ARG A 187 12.32 12.22 10.75
C ARG A 187 12.50 10.71 10.83
N LEU A 188 12.64 10.02 9.70
CA LEU A 188 12.91 8.58 9.65
C LEU A 188 14.25 8.25 10.30
N GLU A 189 15.30 9.02 10.03
CA GLU A 189 16.62 8.82 10.63
C GLU A 189 16.58 9.02 12.15
N HIS A 190 15.87 10.04 12.64
CA HIS A 190 15.65 10.24 14.08
C HIS A 190 14.85 9.10 14.71
N THR A 191 13.78 8.64 14.05
CA THR A 191 13.01 7.48 14.51
C THR A 191 13.90 6.25 14.61
N ILE A 192 14.71 5.96 13.58
CA ILE A 192 15.59 4.79 13.56
C ILE A 192 16.57 4.84 14.73
N ASN A 193 17.19 6.00 14.97
CA ASN A 193 18.10 6.19 16.08
C ASN A 193 17.40 6.01 17.44
N SER A 194 16.21 6.59 17.61
CA SER A 194 15.41 6.43 18.82
C SER A 194 14.99 4.98 19.06
N LEU A 195 14.61 4.26 18.01
CA LEU A 195 14.23 2.86 18.09
C LEU A 195 15.42 1.97 18.40
N GLY A 196 16.60 2.26 17.84
CA GLY A 196 17.85 1.57 18.17
C GLY A 196 18.17 1.66 19.67
N VAL A 197 18.08 2.87 20.25
CA VAL A 197 18.27 3.08 21.69
C VAL A 197 17.21 2.35 22.52
N ALA A 198 15.94 2.35 22.09
CA ALA A 198 14.88 1.61 22.77
C ALA A 198 15.13 0.10 22.74
N VAL A 199 15.57 -0.45 21.61
CA VAL A 199 15.93 -1.87 21.46
C VAL A 199 17.12 -2.23 22.36
N GLU A 200 18.15 -1.39 22.44
CA GLU A 200 19.29 -1.61 23.33
C GLU A 200 18.85 -1.66 24.80
N ASN A 201 18.05 -0.68 25.24
CA ASN A 201 17.53 -0.64 26.61
C ASN A 201 16.61 -1.82 26.94
N LEU A 202 15.75 -2.23 26.01
CA LEU A 202 14.86 -3.38 26.20
C LEU A 202 15.64 -4.68 26.24
N THR A 203 16.62 -4.87 25.36
CA THR A 203 17.49 -6.06 25.35
C THR A 203 18.31 -6.15 26.63
N ALA A 204 18.84 -5.02 27.12
CA ALA A 204 19.56 -4.96 28.38
C ALA A 204 18.66 -5.29 29.58
N SER A 205 17.41 -4.81 29.56
CA SER A 205 16.42 -5.12 30.60
C SER A 205 16.01 -6.59 30.56
N GLU A 206 15.80 -7.14 29.37
CA GLU A 206 15.49 -8.55 29.17
C GLU A 206 16.63 -9.46 29.64
N SER A 207 17.89 -9.11 29.32
CA SER A 207 19.06 -9.83 29.82
C SER A 207 19.09 -9.87 31.34
N ARG A 208 18.82 -8.74 32.01
CA ARG A 208 18.77 -8.68 33.48
C ARG A 208 17.65 -9.53 34.06
N ILE A 209 16.48 -9.55 33.42
CA ILE A 209 15.35 -10.39 33.86
C ILE A 209 15.73 -11.86 33.71
N ARG A 210 16.21 -12.29 32.53
CA ARG A 210 16.63 -13.69 32.32
C ARG A 210 17.75 -14.10 33.26
N ASP A 211 18.75 -13.25 33.48
CA ASP A 211 19.86 -13.56 34.38
C ASP A 211 19.39 -13.70 35.84
N ALA A 212 18.42 -12.87 36.28
CA ALA A 212 17.79 -12.99 37.60
C ALA A 212 16.98 -14.28 37.74
N ASP A 213 16.16 -14.62 36.73
CA ASP A 213 15.35 -15.84 36.71
C ASP A 213 16.24 -17.10 36.73
N ILE A 214 17.36 -17.08 35.99
CA ILE A 214 18.35 -18.17 35.99
C ILE A 214 19.06 -18.28 37.35
N ALA A 215 19.35 -17.17 38.00
CA ALA A 215 19.96 -17.17 39.34
C ALA A 215 19.01 -17.74 40.40
N GLU A 216 17.71 -17.40 40.34
CA GLU A 216 16.67 -17.97 41.20
C GLU A 216 16.54 -19.49 40.99
N LEU A 217 16.37 -19.92 39.74
CA LEU A 217 16.30 -21.35 39.39
C LEU A 217 17.55 -22.12 39.83
N SER A 218 18.73 -21.54 39.65
CA SER A 218 20.00 -22.16 40.07
C SER A 218 20.09 -22.29 41.59
N SER A 219 19.61 -21.30 42.33
CA SER A 219 19.56 -21.32 43.80
C SER A 219 18.60 -22.39 44.30
N ASP A 220 17.42 -22.50 43.70
CA ASP A 220 16.42 -23.51 44.02
C ASP A 220 16.89 -24.93 43.65
N LEU A 221 17.56 -25.09 42.51
CA LEU A 221 18.19 -26.34 42.11
C LEU A 221 19.26 -26.76 43.11
N VAL A 222 20.13 -25.83 43.53
CA VAL A 222 21.16 -26.10 44.56
C VAL A 222 20.52 -26.45 45.89
N ALA A 223 19.51 -25.70 46.35
CA ALA A 223 18.79 -25.98 47.59
C ALA A 223 18.13 -27.37 47.56
N SER A 224 17.51 -27.72 46.44
CA SER A 224 16.90 -29.05 46.23
C SER A 224 17.93 -30.17 46.25
N ASN A 225 19.10 -29.98 45.64
CA ASN A 225 20.21 -30.94 45.69
C ASN A 225 20.79 -31.09 47.10
N ILE A 226 20.92 -29.97 47.84
CA ILE A 226 21.35 -30.00 49.25
C ILE A 226 20.32 -30.74 50.11
N LEU A 227 19.02 -30.49 49.93
CA LEU A 227 17.97 -31.20 50.66
C LEU A 227 17.94 -32.69 50.33
N GLN A 228 18.15 -33.08 49.07
CA GLN A 228 18.25 -34.49 48.69
C GLN A 228 19.47 -35.17 49.34
N SER A 229 20.64 -34.55 49.26
CA SER A 229 21.87 -35.11 49.88
C SER A 229 21.78 -35.14 51.41
N ALA A 230 21.24 -34.10 52.04
CA ALA A 230 20.96 -34.06 53.47
C ALA A 230 19.91 -35.12 53.85
N GLY A 231 18.85 -35.29 53.05
CA GLY A 231 17.83 -36.31 53.25
C GLY A 231 18.41 -37.73 53.24
N VAL A 232 19.32 -38.04 52.30
CA VAL A 232 20.04 -39.32 52.27
C VAL A 232 20.93 -39.50 53.50
N SER A 233 21.66 -38.46 53.91
CA SER A 233 22.54 -38.51 55.10
C SER A 233 21.73 -38.66 56.40
N VAL A 234 20.59 -37.98 56.51
CA VAL A 234 19.66 -38.10 57.65
C VAL A 234 19.00 -39.47 57.66
N LEU A 235 18.59 -40.02 56.51
CA LEU A 235 18.10 -41.40 56.41
C LEU A 235 19.17 -42.42 56.82
N ALA A 236 20.43 -42.21 56.41
CA ALA A 236 21.54 -43.07 56.82
C ALA A 236 21.76 -43.02 58.33
N GLN A 237 21.76 -41.83 58.94
CA GLN A 237 21.91 -41.66 60.39
C GLN A 237 20.71 -42.24 61.18
N ALA A 238 19.49 -42.01 60.68
CA ALA A 238 18.25 -42.52 61.27
C ALA A 238 18.15 -44.05 61.19
N ASN A 239 18.76 -44.69 60.18
CA ASN A 239 18.84 -46.14 60.09
C ASN A 239 19.90 -46.76 61.01
N GLN A 240 20.99 -46.04 61.33
CA GLN A 240 22.02 -46.54 62.26
C GLN A 240 21.60 -46.43 63.74
N THR A 241 20.80 -45.44 64.09
CA THR A 241 20.32 -45.21 65.46
C THR A 241 19.54 -46.40 66.06
N PRO A 242 18.53 -47.00 65.39
CA PRO A 242 17.83 -48.17 65.90
C PRO A 242 18.68 -49.44 65.93
N GLN A 243 19.68 -49.57 65.04
CA GLN A 243 20.63 -50.70 65.08
C GLN A 243 21.55 -50.64 66.31
N ALA A 244 21.98 -49.43 66.69
CA ALA A 244 22.75 -49.21 67.92
C ALA A 244 21.92 -49.52 69.18
N VAL A 245 20.62 -49.20 69.17
CA VAL A 245 19.71 -49.51 70.29
C VAL A 245 19.43 -51.01 70.39
N LEU A 246 19.31 -51.73 69.27
CA LEU A 246 19.15 -53.19 69.29
C LEU A 246 20.38 -53.92 69.82
N GLN A 247 21.59 -53.40 69.62
CA GLN A 247 22.81 -53.93 70.24
C GLN A 247 22.82 -53.74 71.77
N LEU A 248 22.20 -52.68 72.29
CA LEU A 248 22.07 -52.42 73.74
C LEU A 248 20.93 -53.21 74.40
N LEU A 249 20.00 -53.79 73.62
CA LEU A 249 18.92 -54.65 74.12
C LEU A 249 19.27 -56.15 74.05
N GLN A 250 20.34 -56.53 73.33
CA GLN A 250 20.79 -57.92 73.19
C GLN A 250 22.05 -58.24 74.01
N GLY A 251 22.71 -57.24 74.60
CA GLY A 251 23.84 -57.40 75.53
C GLY A 251 23.45 -56.97 76.94
#